data_AF-A0A7W8BR50-F1
#
_entry.id   AF-A0A7W8BR50-F1
#
_cell.length_a   1.000
_cell.length_b   1.000
_cell.length_c   1.000
_cell.angle_alpha   90.00
_cell.angle_beta   90.00
_cell.angle_gamma   90.00
#
_symmetry.space_group_name_H-M   'P 1'
#
loop_
_entity.id
_entity.type
_entity.pdbx_description
1 polymer ?
#
loop_
_entity_poly.entity_id
_entity_poly.type
_entity_poly.pdbx_seq_one_letter_code
_entity_poly.pdbx_strand_id
1 'polypeptide(L)' 'MSETTHDGTVAVSAPVPPDEGLTAAQLAAKYGLSVSGARPSLFEYVRQLWGRRHFILAFSQAKLTA' A
#
# COMPACT_ATOMS: atom_id res chain seq x y z
N MET A 1 -34.71 7.98 49.84
CA MET A 1 -35.04 8.07 48.41
C MET A 1 -33.80 7.65 47.65
N SER A 2 -33.83 6.41 47.18
CA SER A 2 -33.05 5.75 46.12
C SER A 2 -31.52 5.90 46.02
N GLU A 3 -30.88 4.74 46.21
CA GLU A 3 -29.64 4.27 45.58
C GLU A 3 -29.44 4.78 44.15
N THR A 4 -28.16 5.00 43.80
CA THR A 4 -27.57 4.35 42.62
C THR A 4 -26.06 4.28 42.80
N THR A 5 -25.61 3.18 43.42
CA THR A 5 -24.24 2.67 43.25
C THR A 5 -24.11 2.26 41.79
N HIS A 6 -23.33 2.99 41.00
CA HIS A 6 -22.86 2.50 39.71
C HIS A 6 -21.52 1.81 39.95
N ASP A 7 -21.61 0.61 40.52
CA ASP A 7 -20.58 -0.40 40.43
C ASP A 7 -20.66 -0.98 39.02
N GLY A 8 -19.63 -0.75 38.22
CA GLY A 8 -19.67 -1.07 36.81
C GLY A 8 -18.45 -0.58 36.06
N THR A 9 -17.27 -0.66 36.67
CA THR A 9 -16.02 -0.57 35.93
C THR A 9 -15.87 -1.85 35.10
N VAL A 10 -16.65 -1.99 34.04
CA VAL A 10 -16.33 -2.94 32.98
C VAL A 10 -15.16 -2.31 32.22
N ALA A 11 -13.95 -2.57 32.71
CA ALA A 11 -12.76 -2.43 31.89
C ALA A 11 -12.87 -3.49 30.78
N VAL A 12 -13.60 -3.16 29.71
CA VAL A 12 -13.46 -3.86 28.44
C VAL A 12 -12.05 -3.53 27.97
N SER A 13 -11.08 -4.37 28.34
CA SER A 13 -9.83 -4.41 27.61
C SER A 13 -10.22 -4.76 26.19
N ALA A 14 -10.17 -3.77 25.30
CA ALA A 14 -10.30 -4.01 23.88
C ALA A 14 -9.28 -5.11 23.53
N PRO A 15 -9.68 -6.15 22.77
CA PRO A 15 -8.73 -7.15 22.34
C PRO A 15 -7.59 -6.45 21.61
N VAL A 16 -6.38 -6.63 22.12
CA VAL A 16 -5.12 -6.23 21.47
C VAL A 16 -5.23 -6.69 20.01
N PRO A 17 -5.24 -5.78 19.02
CA PRO A 17 -5.32 -6.18 17.64
C PRO A 17 -4.18 -7.16 17.34
N PRO A 18 -4.41 -8.22 16.55
CA PRO A 18 -3.41 -9.27 16.28
C PRO A 18 -2.17 -8.76 15.54
N ASP A 19 -2.17 -7.48 15.16
CA ASP A 19 -1.11 -6.77 14.46
C ASP A 19 -0.41 -5.73 15.34
N GLU A 20 -0.79 -5.60 16.62
CA GLU A 20 -0.19 -4.67 17.56
C GLU A 20 1.28 -5.06 17.81
N GLY A 21 2.20 -4.10 17.64
CA GLY A 21 3.64 -4.33 17.74
C GLY A 21 4.34 -4.75 16.44
N LEU A 22 3.60 -4.98 15.34
CA LEU A 22 4.21 -5.19 14.03
C LEU A 22 4.70 -3.85 13.45
N THR A 23 5.92 -3.85 12.93
CA THR A 23 6.38 -2.76 12.07
C THR A 23 5.59 -2.76 10.76
N ALA A 24 5.51 -1.61 10.09
CA ALA A 24 4.82 -1.50 8.80
C ALA A 24 5.34 -2.52 7.76
N ALA A 25 6.64 -2.87 7.78
CA ALA A 25 7.22 -3.87 6.89
C ALA A 25 6.72 -5.30 7.19
N GLN A 26 6.56 -5.64 8.47
CA GLN A 26 6.04 -6.95 8.88
C GLN A 26 4.54 -7.08 8.58
N LEU A 27 3.78 -6.00 8.77
CA LEU A 27 2.38 -5.94 8.38
C LEU A 27 2.21 -6.11 6.87
N ALA A 28 3.04 -5.41 6.09
CA ALA A 28 3.04 -5.55 4.64
C ALA A 28 3.40 -6.98 4.21
N ALA A 29 4.40 -7.61 4.82
CA ALA A 29 4.73 -9.01 4.55
C ALA A 29 3.58 -9.97 4.93
N LYS A 30 2.94 -9.79 6.08
CA LYS A 30 1.80 -10.60 6.55
C LYS A 30 0.63 -10.58 5.57
N TYR A 31 0.34 -9.41 4.99
CA TYR A 31 -0.79 -9.21 4.08
C TYR A 31 -0.39 -9.23 2.59
N GLY A 32 0.86 -9.55 2.26
CA GLY A 32 1.36 -9.57 0.88
C GLY A 32 1.30 -8.20 0.18
N LEU A 33 1.33 -7.11 0.95
CA LEU A 33 1.29 -5.75 0.43
C LEU A 33 2.65 -5.37 -0.17
N SER A 34 2.63 -4.87 -1.40
CA SER A 34 3.80 -4.27 -2.04
C SER A 34 3.78 -2.75 -1.93
N VAL A 35 4.94 -2.11 -1.91
CA VAL A 35 5.05 -0.63 -1.97
C VAL A 35 4.42 -0.12 -3.27
N SER A 36 3.39 0.71 -3.15
CA SER A 36 2.80 1.41 -4.31
C SER A 36 3.85 2.31 -4.93
N GLY A 37 4.13 2.13 -6.22
CA GLY A 37 5.19 2.85 -6.93
C GLY A 37 6.60 2.29 -6.72
N ALA A 38 6.73 1.03 -6.28
CA ALA A 38 8.02 0.33 -6.31
C ALA A 38 8.68 0.48 -7.69
N ARG A 39 9.93 0.97 -7.70
CA ARG A 39 10.65 1.19 -8.95
C ARG A 39 10.92 -0.16 -9.62
N PRO A 40 10.61 -0.32 -10.91
CA PRO A 40 10.98 -1.54 -11.62
C PRO A 40 12.50 -1.69 -11.62
N SER A 41 12.96 -2.93 -11.61
CA SER A 41 14.37 -3.22 -11.86
C SER A 41 14.77 -2.75 -13.26
N LEU A 42 16.07 -2.60 -13.49
CA LEU A 42 16.58 -2.17 -14.81
C LEU A 42 16.09 -3.09 -15.93
N PHE A 43 16.08 -4.40 -15.70
CA PHE A 43 15.62 -5.37 -16.68
C PHE A 43 14.13 -5.21 -16.99
N GLU A 44 13.29 -5.08 -15.97
CA GLU A 44 11.85 -4.83 -16.16
C GLU A 44 11.59 -3.49 -16.84
N TYR A 45 12.38 -2.48 -16.54
CA TYR A 45 12.30 -1.18 -17.19
C TYR A 45 12.61 -1.27 -18.69
N VAL A 46 13.69 -1.96 -19.07
CA VAL A 46 14.04 -2.20 -20.48
C VAL A 46 12.97 -3.02 -21.19
N ARG A 47 12.40 -4.03 -20.53
CA ARG A 47 11.30 -4.84 -21.07
C ARG A 47 10.06 -3.99 -21.35
N GLN A 48 9.69 -3.11 -20.42
CA GLN A 48 8.58 -2.17 -20.61
C GLN A 48 8.85 -1.18 -21.74
N LEU A 49 10.08 -0.67 -21.87
CA LEU A 49 10.46 0.25 -22.94
C LEU A 49 10.29 -0.41 -24.32
N TRP A 50 10.75 -1.65 -24.47
CA TRP A 50 10.56 -2.45 -25.67
C TRP A 50 9.10 -2.71 -26.00
N GLY A 51 8.26 -2.94 -24.98
CA GLY A 51 6.81 -3.07 -25.15
C GLY A 51 6.14 -1.77 -25.63
N ARG A 52 6.63 -0.62 -25.17
CA ARG A 52 6.10 0.72 -25.53
C ARG A 52 6.73 1.33 -26.80
N ARG A 53 7.66 0.64 -27.46
CA ARG A 53 8.43 1.17 -28.61
C ARG A 53 7.56 1.83 -29.69
N HIS A 54 6.43 1.24 -30.04
CA HIS A 54 5.56 1.74 -31.11
C HIS A 54 4.91 3.07 -30.72
N PHE A 55 4.43 3.17 -29.48
CA PHE A 55 3.90 4.40 -28.93
C PHE A 55 4.97 5.49 -28.87
N ILE A 56 6.17 5.16 -28.38
CA ILE A 56 7.28 6.11 -28.25
C ILE A 56 7.64 6.69 -29.62
N LEU A 57 7.78 5.84 -30.64
CA LEU A 57 8.10 6.26 -32.00
C LEU A 57 7.00 7.11 -32.63
N ALA A 58 5.73 6.71 -32.48
CA ALA A 58 4.60 7.47 -33.02
C ALA A 58 4.47 8.84 -32.32
N PHE A 59 4.59 8.89 -31.00
CA PHE A 59 4.55 10.12 -30.23
C PHE A 59 5.72 11.05 -30.58
N SER A 60 6.94 10.52 -30.72
CA SER A 60 8.09 11.34 -31.10
C SER A 60 7.94 11.94 -32.50
N GLN A 61 7.37 11.18 -33.45
CA GLN A 61 7.11 11.67 -34.81
C GLN A 61 6.02 12.74 -34.81
N ALA A 62 4.92 12.52 -34.09
CA ALA A 62 3.84 13.50 -33.96
C ALA A 62 4.33 14.83 -33.38
N LYS A 63 5.28 14.79 -32.42
CA LYS A 63 5.91 15.99 -31.86
C LYS A 63 6.78 16.77 -32.85
N LEU A 64 7.29 16.15 -33.92
CA LEU A 64 8.13 16.82 -34.93
C LEU A 64 7.31 17.44 -36.06
N THR A 65 6.11 16.93 -36.29
CA THR A 65 5.19 17.40 -37.34
C THR A 65 4.19 18.45 -36.84
N ALA A 66 4.25 18.82 -35.55
CA ALA A 66 3.37 19.78 -34.89
C ALA A 66 4.05 21.15 -34.72
#